data_AF-A0A7D8UCQ1-F1
#
_entry.id   AF-A0A7D8UCQ1-F1
#
_cell.length_a   1.000
_cell.length_b   1.000
_cell.length_c   1.000
_cell.angle_alpha   90.00
_cell.angle_beta   90.00
_cell.angle_gamma   90.00
#
_symmetry.space_group_name_H-M   'P 1'
#
loop_
_entity.id
_entity.type
_entity.pdbx_description
1 polymer ?
#
loop_
_entity_poly.entity_id
_entity_poly.type
_entity_poly.pdbx_seq_one_letter_code
_entity_poly.pdbx_strand_id
1 'polypeptide(L)'
;MNANDDGDRPAKPAAELAAAAEPIGAPESPAPASSPADESPAPALRTDHNRLRMAILLIIVIWTYAYNTLIKGFGPVRGFFEILDTISDDFVMGGLVTIALGLLIVAAYSVTRLYSQIIANIHSFRIMEDLVSTDFRAGRYRDFAAKVIRFEEQPLPQSTCPTRVSSLLFSFSFIYVMSWVYLVLFSEALFFVSWSAGVDLPINEGNVLLLPTLALAIPFSARVMAFLRYPYAQAYADFMPGAVFVLMVVFALGNLFESDDQKFFLSQLALDREMKILFLRNGLFLAFLPVFFEACIWIYELYREELSYTGGRQDIGVRDVAAGLDEEPPDASHPIDPQPKPTDTHPPHHNE
;
A
#
# COMPACT_ATOMS: atom_id res chain seq x y z
N MET A 1 39.53 -9.07 12.59
CA MET A 1 39.09 -10.34 13.22
C MET A 1 38.09 -10.96 12.26
N ASN A 2 38.56 -12.02 11.60
CA ASN A 2 37.91 -13.03 10.75
C ASN A 2 36.90 -12.61 9.67
N ALA A 3 37.41 -12.68 8.44
CA ALA A 3 36.68 -13.06 7.24
C ALA A 3 36.25 -14.55 7.34
N ASN A 4 34.99 -14.81 7.01
CA ASN A 4 34.44 -16.07 6.48
C ASN A 4 33.56 -15.58 5.32
N ASP A 5 33.84 -15.80 4.04
CA ASP A 5 34.13 -17.05 3.34
C ASP A 5 33.14 -18.16 3.71
N ASP A 6 32.06 -18.25 2.94
CA ASP A 6 31.33 -19.49 2.77
C ASP A 6 30.34 -19.37 1.58
N GLY A 7 30.57 -20.22 0.58
CA GLY A 7 29.49 -21.05 0.08
C GLY A 7 28.92 -20.71 -1.30
N ASP A 8 29.72 -20.96 -2.34
CA ASP A 8 29.25 -21.38 -3.66
C ASP A 8 28.14 -22.45 -3.52
N ARG A 9 26.92 -22.14 -3.97
CA ARG A 9 25.87 -23.13 -4.20
C ARG A 9 25.60 -23.23 -5.71
N PRO A 10 25.85 -24.38 -6.35
CA PRO A 10 25.51 -24.56 -7.74
C PRO A 10 23.99 -24.67 -7.94
N ALA A 11 23.57 -24.05 -9.05
CA ALA A 11 22.20 -24.03 -9.54
C ALA A 11 21.65 -25.45 -9.77
N LYS A 12 20.44 -25.67 -9.29
CA LYS A 12 19.62 -26.86 -9.54
C LYS A 12 18.97 -26.71 -10.92
N PRO A 13 19.23 -27.56 -11.92
CA PRO A 13 18.60 -27.43 -13.22
C PRO A 13 17.14 -27.88 -13.17
N ALA A 14 16.29 -27.04 -13.75
CA ALA A 14 14.88 -27.30 -14.05
C ALA A 14 14.77 -28.34 -15.17
N ALA A 15 14.34 -29.55 -14.85
CA ALA A 15 13.99 -30.58 -15.82
C ALA A 15 13.09 -31.65 -15.18
N GLU A 16 11.85 -31.30 -14.81
CA GLU A 16 10.83 -32.31 -14.51
C GLU A 16 9.42 -31.69 -14.61
N LEU A 17 8.93 -31.47 -15.83
CA LEU A 17 7.52 -31.18 -16.10
C LEU A 17 7.19 -31.50 -17.56
N ALA A 18 7.18 -32.79 -17.87
CA ALA A 18 6.61 -33.33 -19.11
C ALA A 18 6.20 -34.79 -18.91
N ALA A 19 4.96 -35.03 -18.46
CA ALA A 19 4.21 -36.26 -18.67
C ALA A 19 2.72 -35.94 -18.49
N ALA A 20 1.98 -35.81 -19.60
CA ALA A 20 0.97 -36.78 -20.05
C ALA A 20 -0.38 -36.59 -19.29
N ALA A 21 -1.31 -35.77 -19.80
CA ALA A 21 -2.23 -36.07 -20.90
C ALA A 21 -3.05 -37.35 -20.64
N GLU A 22 -4.17 -37.23 -19.92
CA GLU A 22 -5.22 -38.24 -19.88
C GLU A 22 -6.46 -37.79 -20.68
N PRO A 23 -7.13 -38.73 -21.37
CA PRO A 23 -8.14 -38.42 -22.37
C PRO A 23 -9.55 -38.24 -21.80
N ILE A 24 -10.28 -37.42 -22.54
CA ILE A 24 -11.70 -37.08 -22.48
C ILE A 24 -12.56 -38.36 -22.50
N GLY A 25 -13.29 -38.60 -21.41
CA GLY A 25 -14.41 -39.53 -21.31
C GLY A 25 -15.74 -38.78 -21.31
N ALA A 26 -16.60 -39.09 -22.27
CA ALA A 26 -17.91 -38.49 -22.54
C ALA A 26 -19.00 -39.00 -21.54
N PRO A 27 -20.23 -38.43 -21.59
CA PRO A 27 -21.14 -38.37 -20.45
C PRO A 27 -22.05 -39.59 -20.32
N GLU A 28 -22.23 -40.10 -19.11
CA GLU A 28 -23.32 -41.02 -18.77
C GLU A 28 -24.53 -40.29 -18.18
N SER A 29 -25.69 -40.73 -18.66
CA SER A 29 -27.04 -40.21 -18.47
C SER A 29 -27.55 -40.31 -17.02
N PRO A 30 -28.59 -39.55 -16.64
CA PRO A 30 -29.07 -39.41 -15.28
C PRO A 30 -29.99 -40.57 -14.88
N ALA A 31 -29.85 -41.04 -13.64
CA ALA A 31 -30.83 -41.90 -12.98
C ALA A 31 -31.31 -41.25 -11.66
N PRO A 32 -32.57 -41.47 -11.27
CA PRO A 32 -33.30 -40.57 -10.38
C PRO A 32 -33.30 -41.02 -8.91
N ALA A 33 -33.49 -40.02 -8.04
CA ALA A 33 -34.20 -40.10 -6.77
C ALA A 33 -33.77 -41.19 -5.76
N SER A 34 -32.87 -40.78 -4.85
CA SER A 34 -32.98 -41.19 -3.44
C SER A 34 -33.09 -39.93 -2.58
N SER A 35 -34.25 -39.78 -1.94
CA SER A 35 -34.62 -38.68 -1.07
C SER A 35 -33.52 -38.31 -0.07
N PRO A 36 -33.32 -37.01 0.22
CA PRO A 36 -32.49 -36.58 1.33
C PRO A 36 -33.21 -37.02 2.60
N ALA A 37 -32.68 -38.06 3.24
CA ALA A 37 -32.99 -38.30 4.64
C ALA A 37 -32.53 -37.06 5.40
N ASP A 38 -33.51 -36.37 5.95
CA ASP A 38 -33.45 -35.22 6.83
C ASP A 38 -32.60 -35.58 8.07
N GLU A 39 -31.27 -35.58 7.92
CA GLU A 39 -30.33 -35.51 9.04
C GLU A 39 -30.42 -34.11 9.63
N SER A 40 -31.50 -33.88 10.36
CA SER A 40 -31.60 -32.76 11.29
C SER A 40 -30.34 -32.77 12.18
N PRO A 41 -29.54 -31.68 12.17
CA PRO A 41 -28.28 -31.64 12.89
C PRO A 41 -28.51 -31.94 14.38
N ALA A 42 -27.76 -32.93 14.87
CA ALA A 42 -27.98 -33.65 16.11
C ALA A 42 -28.30 -32.75 17.34
N PRO A 43 -29.30 -33.10 18.16
CA PRO A 43 -29.68 -32.35 19.38
C PRO A 43 -28.56 -32.24 20.44
N ALA A 44 -27.54 -33.10 20.36
CA ALA A 44 -26.39 -33.05 21.26
C ALA A 44 -25.56 -31.75 21.11
N LEU A 45 -25.33 -31.29 19.88
CA LEU A 45 -24.55 -30.07 19.60
C LEU A 45 -25.25 -28.80 20.11
N ARG A 46 -26.58 -28.76 20.13
CA ARG A 46 -27.36 -27.63 20.68
C ARG A 46 -27.29 -27.54 22.21
N THR A 47 -27.18 -28.67 22.89
CA THR A 47 -27.20 -28.73 24.37
C THR A 47 -25.90 -28.16 24.96
N ASP A 48 -24.77 -28.41 24.29
CA ASP A 48 -23.46 -27.87 24.69
C ASP A 48 -23.35 -26.36 24.48
N HIS A 49 -23.91 -25.82 23.39
CA HIS A 49 -23.95 -24.37 23.18
C HIS A 49 -24.75 -23.63 24.27
N ASN A 50 -25.85 -24.22 24.76
CA ASN A 50 -26.63 -23.61 25.83
C ASN A 50 -25.88 -23.62 27.16
N ARG A 51 -25.16 -24.71 27.48
CA ARG A 51 -24.29 -24.76 28.67
C ARG A 51 -23.18 -23.73 28.60
N LEU A 52 -22.53 -23.62 27.43
CA LEU A 52 -21.49 -22.62 27.19
C LEU A 52 -22.03 -21.19 27.32
N ARG A 53 -23.20 -20.89 26.75
CA ARG A 53 -23.86 -19.58 26.88
C ARG A 53 -24.15 -19.23 28.33
N MET A 54 -24.70 -20.17 29.10
CA MET A 54 -24.98 -19.96 30.52
C MET A 54 -23.68 -19.77 31.32
N ALA A 55 -22.62 -20.51 31.00
CA ALA A 55 -21.31 -20.34 31.63
C ALA A 55 -20.72 -18.95 31.34
N ILE A 56 -20.79 -18.49 30.09
CA ILE A 56 -20.32 -17.15 29.69
C ILE A 56 -21.12 -16.06 30.43
N LEU A 57 -22.46 -16.18 30.47
CA LEU A 57 -23.30 -15.22 31.20
C LEU A 57 -22.98 -15.20 32.69
N LEU A 58 -22.79 -16.36 33.32
CA LEU A 58 -22.41 -16.46 34.72
C LEU A 58 -21.07 -15.78 34.98
N ILE A 59 -20.08 -16.02 34.12
CA ILE A 59 -18.75 -15.39 34.23
C ILE A 59 -18.87 -13.87 34.11
N ILE A 60 -19.64 -13.37 33.14
CA ILE A 60 -19.87 -11.92 32.98
C ILE A 60 -20.51 -11.34 34.24
N VAL A 61 -21.57 -11.95 34.76
CA VAL A 61 -22.25 -11.48 35.98
C VAL A 61 -21.33 -11.49 37.20
N ILE A 62 -20.56 -12.56 37.41
CA ILE A 62 -19.59 -12.66 38.50
C ILE A 62 -18.52 -11.58 38.36
N TRP A 63 -18.03 -11.36 37.15
CA TRP A 63 -17.01 -10.36 36.88
C TRP A 63 -17.55 -8.94 37.09
N THR A 64 -18.76 -8.62 36.61
CA THR A 64 -19.40 -7.32 36.84
C THR A 64 -19.64 -7.08 38.33
N TYR A 65 -20.08 -8.10 39.07
CA TYR A 65 -20.22 -8.00 40.52
C TYR A 65 -18.86 -7.69 41.18
N ALA A 66 -17.80 -8.40 40.79
CA ALA A 66 -16.45 -8.13 41.28
C ALA A 66 -15.99 -6.71 40.92
N TYR A 67 -16.25 -6.23 39.71
CA TYR A 67 -15.95 -4.86 39.28
C TYR A 67 -16.70 -3.81 40.11
N ASN A 68 -18.00 -3.99 40.34
CA ASN A 68 -18.81 -3.10 41.17
C ASN A 68 -18.30 -3.04 42.62
N THR A 69 -17.86 -4.17 43.16
CA THR A 69 -17.41 -4.26 44.55
C THR A 69 -15.98 -3.72 44.71
N LEU A 70 -15.08 -4.07 43.78
CA LEU A 70 -13.65 -3.76 43.88
C LEU A 70 -13.27 -2.39 43.32
N ILE A 71 -13.86 -1.99 42.18
CA ILE A 71 -13.50 -0.76 41.48
C ILE A 71 -14.42 0.39 41.87
N LYS A 72 -15.74 0.17 41.87
CA LYS A 72 -16.71 1.21 42.29
C LYS A 72 -16.85 1.34 43.80
N GLY A 73 -16.34 0.38 44.57
CA GLY A 73 -16.38 0.41 46.04
C GLY A 73 -17.78 0.25 46.63
N PHE A 74 -18.74 -0.30 45.88
CA PHE A 74 -20.08 -0.51 46.39
C PHE A 74 -20.12 -1.67 47.38
N GLY A 75 -20.91 -1.51 48.46
CA GLY A 75 -21.20 -2.61 49.37
C GLY A 75 -21.85 -3.79 48.64
N PRO A 76 -21.72 -5.03 49.13
CA PRO A 76 -22.05 -6.25 48.39
C PRO A 76 -23.51 -6.30 47.92
N VAL A 77 -24.46 -5.81 48.73
CA VAL A 77 -25.88 -5.79 48.35
C VAL A 77 -26.15 -4.77 47.23
N ARG A 78 -25.56 -3.58 47.33
CA ARG A 78 -25.73 -2.52 46.33
C ARG A 78 -25.04 -2.88 45.01
N GLY A 79 -23.85 -3.46 45.08
CA GLY A 79 -23.10 -3.93 43.91
C GLY A 79 -23.82 -5.01 43.11
N PHE A 80 -24.67 -5.83 43.75
CA PHE A 80 -25.52 -6.83 43.07
C PHE A 80 -26.69 -6.20 42.31
N PHE A 81 -27.39 -5.22 42.90
CA PHE A 81 -28.50 -4.55 42.23
C PHE A 81 -28.05 -3.61 41.11
N GLU A 82 -26.87 -3.01 41.22
CA GLU A 82 -26.29 -2.16 40.18
C GLU A 82 -25.56 -2.95 39.06
N ILE A 83 -25.67 -4.29 39.01
CA ILE A 83 -25.08 -5.08 37.91
C ILE A 83 -25.67 -4.67 36.56
N LEU A 84 -26.99 -4.47 36.49
CA LEU A 84 -27.67 -4.10 35.24
C LEU A 84 -27.26 -2.71 34.76
N ASP A 85 -27.19 -1.75 35.67
CA ASP A 85 -26.77 -0.38 35.35
C ASP A 85 -25.29 -0.33 34.93
N THR A 86 -24.39 -1.05 35.61
CA THR A 86 -22.99 -1.16 35.17
C THR A 86 -22.85 -1.85 33.81
N ILE A 87 -23.65 -2.89 33.53
CA ILE A 87 -23.62 -3.55 32.21
C ILE A 87 -24.09 -2.58 31.12
N SER A 88 -25.20 -1.87 31.36
CA SER A 88 -25.76 -0.92 30.39
C SER A 88 -24.86 0.30 30.17
N ASP A 89 -24.50 0.98 31.25
CA ASP A 89 -23.88 2.30 31.13
C ASP A 89 -22.37 2.19 30.94
N ASP A 90 -21.67 1.35 31.70
CA ASP A 90 -20.20 1.28 31.60
C ASP A 90 -19.74 0.30 30.52
N PHE A 91 -20.31 -0.92 30.49
CA PHE A 91 -19.86 -1.94 29.54
C PHE A 91 -20.35 -1.70 28.12
N VAL A 92 -21.63 -1.40 27.92
CA VAL A 92 -22.14 -1.16 26.57
C VAL A 92 -21.63 0.19 26.05
N MET A 93 -21.65 1.27 26.81
CA MET A 93 -21.11 2.55 26.32
C MET A 93 -19.59 2.46 26.11
N GLY A 94 -18.83 1.95 27.09
CA GLY A 94 -17.39 1.77 26.96
C GLY A 94 -17.02 0.82 25.81
N GLY A 95 -17.78 -0.26 25.64
CA GLY A 95 -17.63 -1.21 24.54
C GLY A 95 -17.92 -0.58 23.17
N LEU A 96 -19.00 0.18 23.04
CA LEU A 96 -19.35 0.89 21.81
C LEU A 96 -18.28 1.92 21.43
N VAL A 97 -17.80 2.71 22.40
CA VAL A 97 -16.71 3.67 22.19
C VAL A 97 -15.44 2.96 21.74
N THR A 98 -15.08 1.85 22.40
CA THR A 98 -13.89 1.05 22.04
C THR A 98 -14.01 0.46 20.63
N ILE A 99 -15.18 -0.06 20.26
CA ILE A 99 -15.43 -0.58 18.91
C ILE A 99 -15.36 0.55 17.89
N ALA A 100 -15.99 1.69 18.15
CA ALA A 100 -15.97 2.84 17.25
C ALA A 100 -14.55 3.35 17.03
N LEU A 101 -13.76 3.48 18.10
CA LEU A 101 -12.35 3.89 18.03
C LEU A 101 -11.51 2.84 17.29
N GLY A 102 -11.71 1.55 17.57
CA GLY A 102 -11.03 0.46 16.88
C GLY A 102 -11.31 0.46 15.37
N LEU A 103 -12.57 0.67 14.97
CA LEU A 103 -12.95 0.80 13.56
C LEU A 103 -12.33 2.04 12.90
N LEU A 104 -12.28 3.16 13.61
CA LEU A 104 -11.62 4.39 13.13
C LEU A 104 -10.13 4.17 12.88
N ILE A 105 -9.44 3.51 13.82
CA ILE A 105 -8.01 3.19 13.69
C ILE A 105 -7.78 2.26 12.49
N VAL A 106 -8.57 1.20 12.36
CA VAL A 106 -8.47 0.27 11.21
C VAL A 106 -8.73 1.00 9.89
N ALA A 107 -9.72 1.89 9.84
CA ALA A 107 -10.01 2.68 8.66
C ALA A 107 -8.86 3.63 8.29
N ALA A 108 -8.35 4.40 9.25
CA ALA A 108 -7.22 5.30 9.05
C ALA A 108 -5.98 4.54 8.58
N TYR A 109 -5.62 3.45 9.28
CA TYR A 109 -4.49 2.59 8.90
C TYR A 109 -4.65 2.01 7.50
N SER A 110 -5.85 1.52 7.14
CA SER A 110 -6.12 0.96 5.81
C SER A 110 -5.95 2.00 4.70
N VAL A 111 -6.44 3.22 4.92
CA VAL A 111 -6.31 4.34 3.96
C VAL A 111 -4.86 4.76 3.80
N THR A 112 -4.14 4.95 4.91
CA THR A 112 -2.72 5.36 4.85
C THR A 112 -1.86 4.26 4.24
N ARG A 113 -2.13 2.98 4.55
CA ARG A 113 -1.43 1.84 3.97
C ARG A 113 -1.67 1.73 2.46
N LEU A 114 -2.92 1.83 2.02
CA LEU A 114 -3.26 1.84 0.60
C LEU A 114 -2.50 2.94 -0.14
N TYR A 115 -2.39 4.12 0.46
CA TYR A 115 -1.63 5.19 -0.14
C TYR A 115 -0.12 4.94 -0.16
N SER A 116 0.46 4.42 0.92
CA SER A 116 1.86 4.02 0.95
C SER A 116 2.18 3.04 -0.17
N GLN A 117 1.30 2.07 -0.41
CA GLN A 117 1.39 1.14 -1.55
C GLN A 117 1.32 1.88 -2.90
N ILE A 118 0.39 2.85 -3.03
CA ILE A 118 0.25 3.64 -4.26
C ILE A 118 1.54 4.41 -4.56
N ILE A 119 2.13 5.05 -3.54
CA ILE A 119 3.38 5.81 -3.70
C ILE A 119 4.57 4.91 -3.99
N ALA A 120 4.69 3.79 -3.30
CA ALA A 120 5.85 2.91 -3.40
C ALA A 120 5.88 2.07 -4.69
N ASN A 121 4.76 1.95 -5.40
CA ASN A 121 4.68 1.25 -6.68
C ASN A 121 4.46 2.24 -7.85
N ILE A 122 5.37 2.23 -8.82
CA ILE A 122 5.31 3.10 -10.00
C ILE A 122 4.03 2.84 -10.82
N HIS A 123 3.60 1.57 -10.92
CA HIS A 123 2.46 1.13 -11.74
C HIS A 123 1.09 1.34 -11.08
N SER A 124 1.04 1.91 -9.87
CA SER A 124 -0.18 1.98 -9.08
C SER A 124 -1.36 2.64 -9.78
N PHE A 125 -1.14 3.74 -10.49
CA PHE A 125 -2.22 4.45 -11.18
C PHE A 125 -2.80 3.65 -12.34
N ARG A 126 -1.98 2.82 -12.98
CA ARG A 126 -2.43 1.92 -14.04
C ARG A 126 -3.24 0.75 -13.48
N ILE A 127 -2.78 0.15 -12.38
CA ILE A 127 -3.53 -0.89 -11.65
C ILE A 127 -4.90 -0.34 -11.19
N MET A 128 -4.90 0.89 -10.67
CA MET A 128 -6.14 1.54 -10.23
C MET A 128 -7.10 1.84 -11.39
N GLU A 129 -6.59 2.26 -12.55
CA GLU A 129 -7.40 2.43 -13.77
C GLU A 129 -8.07 1.11 -14.18
N ASP A 130 -7.30 0.02 -14.18
CA ASP A 130 -7.79 -1.31 -14.56
C ASP A 130 -8.87 -1.79 -13.57
N LEU A 131 -8.65 -1.65 -12.25
CA LEU A 131 -9.63 -1.99 -11.21
C LEU A 131 -10.93 -1.17 -11.34
N VAL A 132 -10.82 0.14 -11.55
CA VAL A 132 -12.00 1.01 -11.70
C VAL A 132 -12.77 0.67 -12.98
N SER A 133 -12.06 0.40 -14.07
CA SER A 133 -12.70 0.15 -15.36
C SER A 133 -13.34 -1.24 -15.45
N THR A 134 -12.75 -2.27 -14.85
CA THR A 134 -13.23 -3.66 -14.92
C THR A 134 -14.22 -4.02 -13.83
N ASP A 135 -13.95 -3.66 -12.57
CA ASP A 135 -14.77 -4.12 -11.43
C ASP A 135 -15.77 -3.08 -10.97
N PHE A 136 -15.35 -1.82 -10.82
CA PHE A 136 -16.24 -0.77 -10.33
C PHE A 136 -17.37 -0.48 -11.32
N ARG A 137 -17.05 -0.36 -12.62
CA ARG A 137 -18.09 -0.18 -13.67
C ARG A 137 -18.98 -1.40 -13.86
N ALA A 138 -18.48 -2.60 -13.56
CA ALA A 138 -19.29 -3.82 -13.62
C ALA A 138 -20.19 -4.01 -12.38
N GLY A 139 -20.17 -3.09 -11.42
CA GLY A 139 -20.96 -3.19 -10.19
C GLY A 139 -20.43 -4.20 -9.18
N ARG A 140 -19.23 -4.75 -9.39
CA ARG A 140 -18.59 -5.74 -8.49
C ARG A 140 -17.84 -5.04 -7.36
N TYR A 141 -18.57 -4.27 -6.54
CA TYR A 141 -17.96 -3.44 -5.49
C TYR A 141 -17.21 -4.23 -4.42
N ARG A 142 -17.66 -5.46 -4.11
CA ARG A 142 -16.99 -6.34 -3.13
C ARG A 142 -15.62 -6.80 -3.64
N ASP A 143 -15.56 -7.24 -4.89
CA ASP A 143 -14.32 -7.69 -5.51
C ASP A 143 -13.35 -6.52 -5.70
N PHE A 144 -13.88 -5.36 -6.12
CA PHE A 144 -13.13 -4.11 -6.18
C PHE A 144 -12.50 -3.77 -4.83
N ALA A 145 -13.29 -3.74 -3.74
CA ALA A 145 -12.78 -3.43 -2.41
C ALA A 145 -11.74 -4.46 -1.93
N ALA A 146 -11.97 -5.75 -2.18
CA ALA A 146 -11.02 -6.80 -1.83
C ALA A 146 -9.68 -6.66 -2.57
N LYS A 147 -9.73 -6.34 -3.86
CA LYS A 147 -8.53 -6.11 -4.69
C LYS A 147 -7.80 -4.81 -4.33
N VAL A 148 -8.54 -3.75 -3.97
CA VAL A 148 -7.95 -2.49 -3.47
C VAL A 148 -7.22 -2.73 -2.15
N ILE A 149 -7.77 -3.53 -1.24
CA ILE A 149 -7.07 -3.88 0.02
C ILE A 149 -5.82 -4.71 -0.25
N ARG A 150 -5.84 -5.56 -1.29
CA ARG A 150 -4.71 -6.40 -1.72
C ARG A 150 -4.02 -5.83 -2.96
N PHE A 151 -3.68 -4.54 -2.89
CA PHE A 151 -3.12 -3.81 -4.02
C PHE A 151 -1.79 -4.40 -4.50
N GLU A 152 -0.95 -4.87 -3.57
CA GLU A 152 0.36 -5.47 -3.85
C GLU A 152 0.29 -6.78 -4.64
N GLU A 153 -0.83 -7.51 -4.54
CA GLU A 153 -1.03 -8.81 -5.20
C GLU A 153 -1.54 -8.67 -6.64
N GLN A 154 -1.85 -7.45 -7.09
CA GLN A 154 -2.40 -7.24 -8.43
C GLN A 154 -1.35 -7.47 -9.52
N PRO A 155 -1.75 -8.00 -10.69
CA PRO A 155 -0.82 -8.22 -11.79
C PRO A 155 -0.21 -6.88 -12.26
N LEU A 156 1.10 -6.89 -12.46
CA LEU A 156 1.84 -5.72 -12.92
C LEU A 156 1.48 -5.44 -14.40
N PRO A 157 0.98 -4.24 -14.72
CA PRO A 157 0.67 -3.87 -16.10
C PRO A 157 1.95 -3.61 -16.90
N GLN A 158 1.86 -3.74 -18.23
CA GLN A 158 3.01 -3.53 -19.13
C GLN A 158 3.44 -2.07 -19.22
N SER A 159 2.52 -1.11 -19.09
CA SER A 159 2.80 0.32 -19.11
C SER A 159 2.66 0.93 -17.71
N THR A 160 3.39 2.01 -17.47
CA THR A 160 3.30 2.80 -16.24
C THR A 160 2.20 3.87 -16.32
N CYS A 161 2.02 4.46 -17.50
CA CYS A 161 1.13 5.60 -17.71
C CYS A 161 -0.34 5.17 -17.87
N PRO A 162 -1.31 5.90 -17.29
CA PRO A 162 -2.73 5.69 -17.56
C PRO A 162 -3.08 5.85 -19.05
N THR A 163 -3.97 5.01 -19.56
CA THR A 163 -4.34 5.01 -20.99
C THR A 163 -5.42 6.04 -21.34
N ARG A 164 -6.32 6.34 -20.41
CA ARG A 164 -7.47 7.22 -20.64
C ARG A 164 -7.24 8.59 -20.01
N VAL A 165 -7.61 9.65 -20.72
CA VAL A 165 -7.57 11.04 -20.21
C VAL A 165 -8.38 11.18 -18.92
N SER A 166 -9.53 10.51 -18.81
CA SER A 166 -10.33 10.51 -17.59
C SER A 166 -9.59 9.89 -16.40
N SER A 167 -8.80 8.85 -16.64
CA SER A 167 -7.99 8.21 -15.60
C SER A 167 -6.82 9.10 -15.20
N LEU A 168 -6.21 9.79 -16.15
CA LEU A 168 -5.15 10.76 -15.90
C LEU A 168 -5.63 11.93 -15.03
N LEU A 169 -6.80 12.51 -15.36
CA LEU A 169 -7.44 13.55 -14.53
C LEU A 169 -7.76 13.04 -13.11
N PHE A 170 -8.26 11.81 -13.01
CA PHE A 170 -8.53 11.18 -11.73
C PHE A 170 -7.25 10.98 -10.92
N SER A 171 -6.19 10.45 -11.53
CA SER A 171 -4.90 10.22 -10.86
C SER A 171 -4.28 11.53 -10.39
N PHE A 172 -4.29 12.59 -11.20
CA PHE A 172 -3.80 13.91 -10.77
C PHE A 172 -4.63 14.48 -9.62
N SER A 173 -5.96 14.37 -9.69
CA SER A 173 -6.84 14.81 -8.62
C SER A 173 -6.59 14.01 -7.33
N PHE A 174 -6.39 12.70 -7.45
CA PHE A 174 -6.08 11.82 -6.33
C PHE A 174 -4.75 12.18 -5.68
N ILE A 175 -3.67 12.31 -6.46
CA ILE A 175 -2.35 12.72 -5.96
C ILE A 175 -2.44 14.07 -5.26
N TYR A 176 -3.18 15.02 -5.84
CA TYR A 176 -3.35 16.35 -5.26
C TYR A 176 -4.07 16.32 -3.90
N VAL A 177 -5.22 15.63 -3.83
CA VAL A 177 -5.99 15.49 -2.59
C VAL A 177 -5.17 14.79 -1.52
N MET A 178 -4.47 13.71 -1.88
CA MET A 178 -3.64 13.00 -0.92
C MET A 178 -2.43 13.81 -0.48
N SER A 179 -1.82 14.58 -1.38
CA SER A 179 -0.73 15.50 -1.03
C SER A 179 -1.17 16.51 0.01
N TRP A 180 -2.40 17.03 -0.06
CA TRP A 180 -3.00 17.87 0.98
C TRP A 180 -3.16 17.15 2.32
N VAL A 181 -3.72 15.93 2.29
CA VAL A 181 -3.89 15.12 3.49
C VAL A 181 -2.54 14.90 4.19
N TYR A 182 -1.50 14.54 3.45
CA TYR A 182 -0.17 14.35 4.00
C TYR A 182 0.51 15.63 4.43
N LEU A 183 0.35 16.71 3.68
CA LEU A 183 0.87 18.01 4.06
C LEU A 183 0.33 18.41 5.44
N VAL A 184 -0.98 18.22 5.67
CA VAL A 184 -1.61 18.49 6.97
C VAL A 184 -1.13 17.52 8.04
N LEU A 185 -1.25 16.21 7.80
CA LEU A 185 -0.93 15.19 8.80
C LEU A 185 0.55 15.18 9.19
N PHE A 186 1.47 15.26 8.22
CA PHE A 186 2.90 15.27 8.53
C PHE A 186 3.37 16.61 9.08
N SER A 187 2.75 17.74 8.73
CA SER A 187 3.06 19.00 9.43
C SER A 187 2.72 18.87 10.91
N GLU A 188 1.53 18.31 11.21
CA GLU A 188 1.12 18.02 12.58
C GLU A 188 2.08 17.04 13.28
N ALA A 189 2.45 15.96 12.60
CA ALA A 189 3.39 14.96 13.13
C ALA A 189 4.75 15.57 13.47
N LEU A 190 5.34 16.34 12.54
CA LEU A 190 6.66 16.93 12.68
C LEU A 190 6.67 18.01 13.77
N PHE A 191 5.61 18.80 13.86
CA PHE A 191 5.44 19.77 14.94
C PHE A 191 5.37 19.06 16.29
N PHE A 192 4.53 18.04 16.40
CA PHE A 192 4.37 17.25 17.62
C PHE A 192 5.69 16.58 18.03
N VAL A 193 6.39 15.94 17.09
CA VAL A 193 7.69 15.28 17.36
C VAL A 193 8.70 16.29 17.87
N SER A 194 8.78 17.47 17.25
CA SER A 194 9.73 18.50 17.66
C SER A 194 9.40 19.07 19.03
N TRP A 195 8.12 19.33 19.30
CA TRP A 195 7.64 19.72 20.63
C TRP A 195 7.96 18.64 21.69
N SER A 196 7.71 17.37 21.38
CA SER A 196 8.00 16.24 22.28
C SER A 196 9.49 16.06 22.57
N ALA A 197 10.35 16.52 21.65
CA ALA A 197 11.80 16.56 21.83
C ALA A 197 12.29 17.79 22.63
N GLY A 198 11.38 18.62 23.13
CA GLY A 198 11.70 19.85 23.87
C GLY A 198 12.10 21.02 22.96
N VAL A 199 11.89 20.91 21.65
CA VAL A 199 12.15 21.99 20.70
C VAL A 199 10.88 22.82 20.54
N ASP A 200 10.88 24.03 21.07
CA ASP A 200 9.79 24.98 20.85
C ASP A 200 9.92 25.57 19.44
N LEU A 201 9.04 25.17 18.53
CA LEU A 201 8.92 25.79 17.21
C LEU A 201 7.87 26.90 17.25
N PRO A 202 8.27 28.18 17.35
CA PRO A 202 7.31 29.27 17.24
C PRO A 202 6.67 29.25 15.85
N ILE A 203 5.37 29.45 15.77
CA ILE A 203 4.69 29.63 14.48
C ILE A 203 5.04 31.02 13.96
N ASN A 204 5.94 31.06 12.99
CA ASN A 204 6.35 32.26 12.26
C ASN A 204 6.29 31.99 10.75
N GLU A 205 6.41 33.03 9.94
CA GLU A 205 6.30 32.92 8.47
C GLU A 205 7.27 31.88 7.88
N GLY A 206 8.49 31.77 8.45
CA GLY A 206 9.49 30.81 8.02
C GLY A 206 9.09 29.36 8.30
N ASN A 207 8.63 29.08 9.52
CA ASN A 207 8.25 27.72 9.95
C ASN A 207 6.95 27.25 9.28
N VAL A 208 6.00 28.16 9.03
CA VAL A 208 4.75 27.87 8.31
C VAL A 208 5.00 27.44 6.86
N LEU A 209 6.14 27.80 6.27
CA LEU A 209 6.55 27.31 4.95
C LEU A 209 7.44 26.06 5.05
N LEU A 210 8.42 26.06 5.96
CA LEU A 210 9.41 25.00 6.08
C LEU A 210 8.78 23.67 6.51
N LEU A 211 7.91 23.71 7.52
CA LEU A 211 7.32 22.52 8.11
C LEU A 211 6.44 21.75 7.09
N PRO A 212 5.53 22.39 6.33
CA PRO A 212 4.79 21.72 5.26
C PRO A 212 5.67 21.22 4.12
N THR A 213 6.77 21.92 3.83
CA THR A 213 7.72 21.50 2.79
C THR A 213 8.42 20.20 3.21
N LEU A 214 8.90 20.11 4.46
CA LEU A 214 9.48 18.90 5.03
C LEU A 214 8.45 17.76 5.11
N ALA A 215 7.22 18.08 5.53
CA ALA A 215 6.11 17.15 5.61
C ALA A 215 5.83 16.47 4.27
N LEU A 216 5.87 17.23 3.16
CA LEU A 216 5.65 16.70 1.82
C LEU A 216 6.90 16.01 1.24
N ALA A 217 8.11 16.41 1.66
CA ALA A 217 9.35 15.79 1.21
C ALA A 217 9.42 14.29 1.58
N ILE A 218 8.81 13.88 2.70
CA ILE A 218 8.74 12.48 3.13
C ILE A 218 8.02 11.61 2.06
N PRO A 219 6.72 11.78 1.78
CA PRO A 219 6.05 10.98 0.76
C PRO A 219 6.62 11.18 -0.65
N PHE A 220 7.11 12.39 -0.95
CA PHE A 220 7.76 12.65 -2.23
C PHE A 220 9.04 11.83 -2.41
N SER A 221 9.89 11.74 -1.39
CA SER A 221 11.11 10.94 -1.44
C SER A 221 10.82 9.44 -1.59
N ALA A 222 9.77 8.93 -0.93
CA ALA A 222 9.30 7.55 -1.12
C ALA A 222 8.93 7.28 -2.59
N ARG A 223 8.25 8.25 -3.23
CA ARG A 223 7.88 8.16 -4.65
C ARG A 223 9.10 8.20 -5.56
N VAL A 224 10.06 9.08 -5.29
CA VAL A 224 11.34 9.14 -6.02
C VAL A 224 12.13 7.83 -5.86
N MET A 225 12.20 7.27 -4.66
CA MET A 225 12.83 5.97 -4.40
C MET A 225 12.16 4.86 -5.21
N ALA A 226 10.83 4.88 -5.31
CA ALA A 226 10.08 3.95 -6.16
C ALA A 226 10.51 4.08 -7.63
N PHE A 227 10.60 5.30 -8.17
CA PHE A 227 11.07 5.54 -9.54
C PHE A 227 12.49 5.06 -9.80
N LEU A 228 13.39 5.21 -8.83
CA LEU A 228 14.74 4.67 -8.88
C LEU A 228 14.80 3.15 -8.69
N ARG A 229 13.65 2.49 -8.51
CA ARG A 229 13.52 1.05 -8.21
C ARG A 229 14.33 0.64 -6.98
N TYR A 230 14.38 1.52 -5.98
CA TYR A 230 15.10 1.26 -4.74
C TYR A 230 14.37 0.18 -3.92
N PRO A 231 15.04 -0.90 -3.50
CA PRO A 231 14.39 -2.07 -2.90
C PRO A 231 13.68 -1.78 -1.57
N TYR A 232 14.06 -0.71 -0.87
CA TYR A 232 13.46 -0.33 0.42
C TYR A 232 12.41 0.79 0.29
N ALA A 233 11.95 1.14 -0.92
CA ALA A 233 10.95 2.18 -1.12
C ALA A 233 9.63 1.87 -0.36
N GLN A 234 9.20 0.59 -0.37
CA GLN A 234 8.02 0.15 0.38
C GLN A 234 8.23 0.28 1.88
N ALA A 235 9.35 -0.22 2.41
CA ALA A 235 9.65 -0.13 3.85
C ALA A 235 9.73 1.32 4.33
N TYR A 236 10.26 2.22 3.50
CA TYR A 236 10.25 3.66 3.79
C TYR A 236 8.83 4.24 3.75
N ALA A 237 7.98 3.83 2.80
CA ALA A 237 6.59 4.27 2.73
C ALA A 237 5.71 3.73 3.87
N ASP A 238 6.04 2.56 4.43
CA ASP A 238 5.35 1.95 5.57
C ASP A 238 5.58 2.71 6.89
N PHE A 239 6.51 3.68 6.92
CA PHE A 239 6.64 4.62 8.02
C PHE A 239 5.40 5.52 8.18
N MET A 240 4.70 5.85 7.08
CA MET A 240 3.63 6.85 7.10
C MET A 240 2.40 6.41 7.93
N PRO A 241 1.86 5.18 7.79
CA PRO A 241 0.79 4.68 8.65
C PRO A 241 1.18 4.69 10.13
N GLY A 242 2.45 4.41 10.45
CA GLY A 242 2.96 4.49 11.82
C GLY A 242 2.89 5.90 12.39
N ALA A 243 3.31 6.91 11.62
CA ALA A 243 3.23 8.31 12.04
C ALA A 243 1.77 8.77 12.28
N VAL A 244 0.84 8.40 11.39
CA VAL A 244 -0.59 8.70 11.55
C VAL A 244 -1.17 8.01 12.78
N PHE A 245 -0.81 6.75 13.02
CA PHE A 245 -1.23 6.01 14.21
C PHE A 245 -0.77 6.68 15.50
N VAL A 246 0.51 7.07 15.59
CA VAL A 246 1.05 7.78 16.75
C VAL A 246 0.29 9.09 16.99
N LEU A 247 0.05 9.88 15.93
CA LEU A 247 -0.74 11.11 16.02
C LEU A 247 -2.16 10.86 16.57
N MET A 248 -2.85 9.85 16.07
CA MET A 248 -4.21 9.52 16.55
C MET A 248 -4.22 9.14 18.03
N VAL A 249 -3.24 8.34 18.49
CA VAL A 249 -3.12 7.93 19.90
C VAL A 249 -2.84 9.14 20.78
N VAL A 250 -1.88 9.99 20.39
CA VAL A 250 -1.54 11.22 21.11
C VAL A 250 -2.74 12.15 21.20
N PHE A 251 -3.45 12.35 20.09
CA PHE A 251 -4.65 13.16 20.05
C PHE A 251 -5.76 12.61 20.95
N ALA A 252 -5.98 11.29 20.94
CA ALA A 252 -6.97 10.65 21.80
C ALA A 252 -6.62 10.79 23.29
N LEU A 253 -5.36 10.55 23.67
CA LEU A 253 -4.88 10.73 25.04
C LEU A 253 -4.95 12.19 25.48
N GLY A 254 -4.64 13.12 24.57
CA GLY A 254 -4.76 14.54 24.82
C GLY A 254 -6.14 15.02 25.20
N ASN A 255 -7.11 14.63 24.37
CA ASN A 255 -8.51 14.93 24.67
C ASN A 255 -8.99 14.23 25.95
N LEU A 256 -8.47 13.04 26.25
CA LEU A 256 -8.88 12.29 27.45
C LEU A 256 -8.38 12.93 28.76
N PHE A 257 -7.18 13.50 28.75
CA PHE A 257 -6.56 14.09 29.94
C PHE A 257 -6.66 15.62 30.01
N GLU A 258 -7.38 16.25 29.07
CA GLU A 258 -7.53 17.72 28.98
C GLU A 258 -6.19 18.45 29.14
N SER A 259 -5.14 17.91 28.52
CA SER A 259 -3.78 18.40 28.74
C SER A 259 -3.56 19.70 27.98
N ASP A 260 -3.52 20.82 28.73
CA ASP A 260 -3.20 22.16 28.21
C ASP A 260 -1.79 22.26 27.60
N ASP A 261 -0.90 21.32 27.94
CA ASP A 261 0.47 21.27 27.43
C ASP A 261 0.54 20.83 25.96
N GLN A 262 -0.54 20.26 25.41
CA GLN A 262 -0.54 19.79 24.03
C GLN A 262 -0.64 20.94 23.03
N LYS A 263 0.49 21.25 22.41
CA LYS A 263 0.57 22.18 21.30
C LYS A 263 0.37 21.44 19.97
N PHE A 264 -0.80 21.58 19.37
CA PHE A 264 -1.05 21.14 17.98
C PHE A 264 -0.74 22.27 17.00
N PHE A 265 -0.16 21.94 15.86
CA PHE A 265 0.19 22.89 14.80
C PHE A 265 -1.07 23.52 14.20
N LEU A 266 -2.06 22.71 13.81
CA LEU A 266 -3.30 23.18 13.20
C LEU A 266 -4.13 24.05 14.14
N SER A 267 -4.14 23.73 15.43
CA SER A 267 -4.88 24.52 16.44
C SER A 267 -4.30 25.92 16.54
N GLN A 268 -2.99 26.05 16.68
CA GLN A 268 -2.31 27.35 16.74
C GLN A 268 -2.41 28.11 15.41
N LEU A 269 -2.30 27.42 14.28
CA LEU A 269 -2.47 28.01 12.95
C LEU A 269 -3.89 28.55 12.74
N ALA A 270 -4.91 27.92 13.33
CA ALA A 270 -6.30 28.36 13.20
C ALA A 270 -6.58 29.68 13.95
N LEU A 271 -5.81 29.97 15.01
CA LEU A 271 -5.93 31.20 15.79
C LEU A 271 -5.40 32.44 15.05
N ASP A 272 -4.38 32.26 14.20
CA ASP A 272 -3.78 33.35 13.42
C ASP A 272 -4.27 33.31 11.95
N ARG A 273 -5.10 34.31 11.59
CA ARG A 273 -5.69 34.40 10.25
C ARG A 273 -4.64 34.60 9.16
N GLU A 274 -3.59 35.37 9.42
CA GLU A 274 -2.55 35.66 8.43
C GLU A 274 -1.73 34.41 8.16
N MET A 275 -1.32 33.71 9.22
CA MET A 275 -0.59 32.43 9.11
C MET A 275 -1.45 31.36 8.44
N LYS A 276 -2.74 31.28 8.73
CA LYS A 276 -3.66 30.36 8.04
C LYS A 276 -3.73 30.61 6.54
N ILE A 277 -3.83 31.87 6.11
CA ILE A 277 -3.86 32.22 4.69
C ILE A 277 -2.52 31.88 4.03
N LEU A 278 -1.40 32.17 4.71
CA LEU A 278 -0.07 31.85 4.24
C LEU A 278 0.10 30.33 4.06
N PHE A 279 -0.30 29.54 5.05
CA PHE A 279 -0.30 28.08 4.98
C PHE A 279 -1.15 27.56 3.84
N LEU A 280 -2.38 28.07 3.65
CA LEU A 280 -3.25 27.63 2.56
C LEU A 280 -2.67 27.97 1.18
N ARG A 281 -2.11 29.18 1.01
CA ARG A 281 -1.49 29.61 -0.25
C ARG A 281 -0.26 28.75 -0.58
N ASN A 282 0.61 28.55 0.40
CA ASN A 282 1.82 27.75 0.22
C ASN A 282 1.46 26.26 0.05
N GLY A 283 0.49 25.76 0.81
CA GLY A 283 -0.03 24.41 0.72
C GLY A 283 -0.62 24.11 -0.66
N LEU A 284 -1.31 25.06 -1.28
CA LEU A 284 -1.84 24.91 -2.65
C LEU A 284 -0.72 24.62 -3.66
N PHE A 285 0.38 25.37 -3.55
CA PHE A 285 1.57 25.19 -4.39
C PHE A 285 2.30 23.89 -4.06
N LEU A 286 2.56 23.63 -2.77
CA LEU A 286 3.27 22.43 -2.33
C LEU A 286 2.52 21.17 -2.73
N ALA A 287 1.21 21.08 -2.51
CA ALA A 287 0.40 19.92 -2.89
C ALA A 287 0.36 19.68 -4.42
N PHE A 288 0.68 20.69 -5.23
CA PHE A 288 0.80 20.54 -6.67
C PHE A 288 2.15 19.96 -7.11
N LEU A 289 3.21 20.06 -6.31
CA LEU A 289 4.54 19.56 -6.68
C LEU A 289 4.57 18.05 -7.02
N PRO A 290 3.94 17.15 -6.23
CA PRO A 290 3.92 15.72 -6.57
C PRO A 290 3.15 15.45 -7.86
N VAL A 291 2.06 16.21 -8.11
CA VAL A 291 1.27 16.10 -9.36
C VAL A 291 2.13 16.49 -10.57
N PHE A 292 2.81 17.62 -10.47
CA PHE A 292 3.70 18.11 -11.54
C PHE A 292 4.83 17.12 -11.83
N PHE A 293 5.48 16.60 -10.78
CA PHE A 293 6.56 15.65 -10.92
C PHE A 293 6.10 14.33 -11.55
N GLU A 294 4.97 13.81 -11.10
CA GLU A 294 4.37 12.60 -11.68
C GLU A 294 4.04 12.79 -13.17
N ALA A 295 3.49 13.96 -13.54
CA ALA A 295 3.22 14.29 -14.94
C ALA A 295 4.49 14.30 -15.79
N CYS A 296 5.57 14.92 -15.31
CA CYS A 296 6.87 14.94 -16.00
C CYS A 296 7.40 13.52 -16.24
N ILE A 297 7.27 12.63 -15.24
CA ILE A 297 7.72 11.24 -15.37
C ILE A 297 6.86 10.46 -16.35
N TRP A 298 5.55 10.63 -16.33
CA TRP A 298 4.70 9.96 -17.31
C TRP A 298 4.99 10.43 -18.74
N ILE A 299 5.27 11.71 -18.95
CA ILE A 299 5.71 12.22 -20.24
C ILE A 299 7.04 11.56 -20.66
N TYR A 300 8.00 11.47 -19.74
CA TYR A 300 9.28 10.80 -20.00
C TYR A 300 9.11 9.31 -20.37
N GLU A 301 8.26 8.60 -19.64
CA GLU A 301 7.95 7.18 -19.88
C GLU A 301 7.26 6.98 -21.24
N LEU A 302 6.27 7.81 -21.58
CA LEU A 302 5.62 7.78 -22.89
C LEU A 302 6.62 8.00 -24.03
N TYR A 303 7.54 8.96 -23.87
CA TYR A 303 8.58 9.21 -24.86
C TYR A 303 9.55 8.02 -25.01
N ARG A 304 9.91 7.37 -23.91
CA ARG A 304 10.76 6.16 -23.91
C ARG A 304 10.08 4.99 -24.62
N GLU A 305 8.78 4.80 -24.41
CA GLU A 305 7.97 3.77 -25.09
C GLU A 305 7.94 4.02 -26.61
N GLU A 306 7.74 5.27 -27.04
CA GLU A 306 7.73 5.67 -28.46
C GLU A 306 9.08 5.42 -29.15
N LEU A 307 10.20 5.74 -28.48
CA LEU A 307 11.54 5.46 -28.99
C LEU A 307 11.81 3.95 -29.12
N SER A 308 11.32 3.14 -28.17
CA SER A 308 11.50 1.69 -28.19
C SER A 308 10.72 1.06 -29.36
N TYR A 309 9.51 1.57 -29.63
CA TYR A 309 8.69 1.13 -30.76
C TYR A 309 9.31 1.48 -32.11
N THR A 310 9.87 2.69 -32.25
CA THR A 310 10.50 3.14 -33.50
C THR A 310 11.84 2.46 -33.76
N GLY A 311 12.66 2.24 -32.74
CA GLY A 311 13.92 1.50 -32.83
C GLY A 311 13.72 0.02 -33.21
N GLY A 312 12.77 -0.67 -32.58
CA GLY A 312 12.47 -2.07 -32.90
C GLY A 312 11.91 -2.30 -34.31
N ARG A 313 11.29 -1.29 -34.91
CA ARG A 313 10.78 -1.35 -36.30
C ARG A 313 11.88 -1.26 -37.35
N GLN A 314 13.00 -0.61 -37.02
CA GLN A 314 14.16 -0.52 -37.91
C GLN A 314 14.92 -1.86 -38.01
N ASP A 315 15.02 -2.61 -36.90
CA ASP A 315 15.73 -3.90 -36.89
C ASP A 315 14.98 -5.02 -37.62
N ILE A 316 13.64 -4.99 -37.66
CA ILE A 316 12.83 -5.94 -38.45
C ILE A 316 12.96 -5.63 -39.95
N GLY A 317 12.97 -4.34 -40.33
CA GLY A 317 13.17 -3.93 -41.71
C GLY A 317 14.54 -4.27 -42.29
N VAL A 318 15.60 -4.31 -41.46
CA VAL A 318 16.95 -4.68 -41.92
C VAL A 318 17.13 -6.20 -41.98
N ARG A 319 16.52 -6.97 -41.07
CA ARG A 319 16.57 -8.44 -41.10
C ARG A 319 15.79 -9.05 -42.26
N ASP A 320 14.63 -8.48 -42.61
CA ASP A 320 13.83 -8.99 -43.74
C ASP A 320 14.45 -8.63 -45.10
N VAL A 321 15.26 -7.56 -45.18
CA VAL A 321 16.04 -7.25 -46.39
C VAL A 321 17.29 -8.14 -46.51
N ALA A 322 17.92 -8.50 -45.40
CA ALA A 322 19.06 -9.43 -45.40
C ALA A 322 18.64 -10.89 -45.65
N ALA A 323 17.46 -11.32 -45.18
CA ALA A 323 16.93 -12.67 -45.42
C ALA A 323 16.39 -12.87 -46.85
N GLY A 324 16.29 -11.81 -47.66
CA GLY A 324 15.95 -11.87 -49.07
C GLY A 324 17.15 -11.88 -50.03
N LEU A 325 18.39 -11.94 -49.52
CA LEU A 325 19.60 -11.77 -50.32
C LEU A 325 20.55 -12.99 -50.36
N ASP A 326 20.13 -14.18 -49.92
CA ASP A 326 20.91 -15.40 -50.14
C ASP A 326 19.98 -16.59 -50.45
N GLU A 327 19.92 -16.98 -51.72
CA GLU A 327 20.17 -18.35 -52.21
C GLU A 327 20.07 -18.39 -53.74
N GLU A 328 21.01 -17.74 -54.43
CA GLU A 328 21.45 -18.23 -55.74
C GLU A 328 22.81 -18.94 -55.51
N PRO A 329 22.89 -20.26 -55.68
CA PRO A 329 24.09 -21.02 -55.35
C PRO A 329 25.23 -20.62 -56.30
N PRO A 330 26.41 -20.22 -55.78
CA PRO A 330 27.55 -19.89 -56.62
C PRO A 330 28.11 -21.15 -57.27
N ASP A 331 28.22 -21.09 -58.59
CA ASP A 331 28.80 -22.12 -59.45
C ASP A 331 30.25 -22.42 -59.02
N ALA A 332 30.49 -23.69 -58.74
CA ALA A 332 31.71 -24.18 -58.13
C ALA A 332 32.79 -24.41 -59.18
N SER A 333 33.58 -23.39 -59.52
CA SER A 333 34.87 -23.61 -60.17
C SER A 333 35.80 -22.41 -60.06
N HIS A 334 36.51 -22.23 -58.95
CA HIS A 334 37.87 -21.69 -58.94
C HIS A 334 38.58 -21.97 -57.59
N PRO A 335 39.75 -22.63 -57.57
CA PRO A 335 40.59 -22.72 -56.39
C PRO A 335 41.42 -21.43 -56.27
N ILE A 336 41.25 -20.68 -55.17
CA ILE A 336 42.10 -19.52 -54.85
C ILE A 336 42.65 -19.68 -53.43
N ASP A 337 43.94 -19.37 -53.33
CA ASP A 337 44.94 -19.60 -52.29
C ASP A 337 44.58 -19.27 -50.82
N PRO A 338 45.28 -19.92 -49.86
CA PRO A 338 45.18 -19.61 -48.43
C PRO A 338 45.74 -18.21 -48.10
N GLN A 339 44.87 -17.36 -47.55
CA GLN A 339 45.24 -16.07 -46.97
C GLN A 339 46.10 -16.24 -45.69
N PRO A 340 47.13 -15.39 -45.50
CA PRO A 340 48.00 -15.43 -44.33
C PRO A 340 47.31 -14.86 -43.07
N LYS A 341 47.61 -15.53 -41.97
CA LYS A 341 47.18 -15.26 -40.60
C LYS A 341 47.54 -13.83 -40.14
N PRO A 342 46.60 -13.00 -39.69
CA PRO A 342 46.93 -11.71 -39.10
C PRO A 342 47.56 -11.88 -37.72
N THR A 343 48.69 -11.20 -37.54
CA THR A 343 49.54 -11.17 -36.36
C THR A 343 48.88 -10.40 -35.21
N ASP A 344 48.84 -10.99 -34.02
CA ASP A 344 48.48 -10.33 -32.78
C ASP A 344 49.49 -9.21 -32.44
N THR A 345 49.00 -7.98 -32.35
CA THR A 345 49.74 -6.87 -31.74
C THR A 345 48.96 -6.33 -30.54
N HIS A 346 49.39 -6.75 -29.35
CA HIS A 346 49.10 -6.06 -28.09
C HIS A 346 49.83 -4.71 -28.04
N PRO A 347 49.18 -3.62 -27.61
CA PRO A 347 49.89 -2.48 -27.02
C PRO A 347 50.00 -2.63 -25.48
N PRO A 348 51.06 -2.08 -24.87
CA PRO A 348 51.37 -2.26 -23.45
C PRO A 348 50.56 -1.33 -22.55
N HIS A 349 50.40 -1.80 -21.30
CA HIS A 349 50.01 -1.04 -20.14
C HIS A 349 50.83 0.25 -19.99
N HIS A 350 50.14 1.39 -19.80
CA HIS A 350 50.68 2.51 -19.03
C HIS A 350 49.84 2.68 -17.77
N ASN A 351 50.49 2.42 -16.63
CA ASN A 351 50.08 2.93 -15.32
C ASN A 351 50.51 4.39 -15.23
N GLU A 352 49.60 5.27 -14.82
CA GLU A 352 49.82 6.36 -13.86
C GLU A 352 48.57 6.52 -13.00
#